data_AF-A0A1M6QNB1-F1
#
_entry.id   AF-A0A1M6QNB1-F1
#
_cell.length_a   1.000
_cell.length_b   1.000
_cell.length_c   1.000
_cell.angle_alpha   90.00
_cell.angle_beta   90.00
_cell.angle_gamma   90.00
#
_symmetry.space_group_name_H-M   'P 1'
#
loop_
_entity.id
_entity.type
_entity.pdbx_description
1 polymer ?
#
loop_
_entity_poly.entity_id
_entity_poly.type
_entity_poly.pdbx_seq_one_letter_code
_entity_poly.pdbx_strand_id
1 'polypeptide(L)'
;MWVILFKTLEGVDYYGDRPDAPEDGDPRAEFYDFDINREYWNILETDFINPVNDLCGSLLDFDEDDFFCVEQCVKLKTWIEKRFQQETCPALKPVYEKILEYAIKAIDLGTGIIIQF
;
A
#
# COMPACT_ATOMS: atom_id res chain seq x y z
N MET A 1 -0.44 8.24 -6.96
CA MET A 1 -0.30 7.23 -5.89
C MET A 1 0.02 5.87 -6.50
N TRP A 2 1.16 5.32 -6.14
CA TRP A 2 1.63 4.01 -6.58
C TRP A 2 1.43 2.98 -5.48
N VAL A 3 1.02 1.78 -5.87
CA VAL A 3 1.03 0.58 -5.02
C VAL A 3 1.90 -0.45 -5.71
N ILE A 4 2.98 -0.85 -5.03
CA ILE A 4 4.01 -1.72 -5.59
C ILE A 4 4.01 -3.02 -4.80
N LEU A 5 3.83 -4.16 -5.46
CA LEU A 5 3.97 -5.49 -4.86
C LEU A 5 5.35 -6.05 -5.18
N PHE A 6 6.08 -6.50 -4.17
CA PHE A 6 7.28 -7.32 -4.38
C PHE A 6 6.89 -8.78 -4.62
N LYS A 7 7.26 -9.34 -5.78
CA LYS A 7 7.16 -10.78 -6.08
C LYS A 7 8.24 -11.60 -5.37
N THR A 8 9.38 -10.98 -5.10
CA THR A 8 10.48 -11.51 -4.30
C THR A 8 11.25 -10.33 -3.68
N LEU A 9 11.90 -10.56 -2.53
CA LEU A 9 12.85 -9.62 -1.93
C LEU A 9 14.31 -9.95 -2.28
N GLU A 10 14.54 -11.03 -3.02
CA GLU A 10 15.89 -11.45 -3.40
C GLU A 10 16.52 -10.47 -4.40
N GLY A 11 17.68 -9.93 -4.02
CA GLY A 11 18.46 -9.00 -4.83
C GLY A 11 17.85 -7.60 -4.95
N VAL A 12 16.75 -7.31 -4.26
CA VAL A 12 16.15 -5.97 -4.21
C VAL A 12 17.09 -5.02 -3.47
N ASP A 13 17.14 -3.77 -3.88
CA ASP A 13 17.91 -2.73 -3.21
C ASP A 13 17.23 -2.30 -1.90
N TYR A 14 18.02 -1.88 -0.91
CA TYR A 14 17.52 -1.49 0.40
C TYR A 14 17.96 -0.07 0.73
N TYR A 15 17.02 0.72 1.23
CA TYR A 15 17.30 1.99 1.87
C TYR A 15 17.22 1.82 3.38
N GLY A 16 18.39 1.65 4.03
CA GLY A 16 18.43 1.28 5.44
C GLY A 16 17.99 -0.17 5.65
N ASP A 17 16.93 -0.37 6.43
CA ASP A 17 16.36 -1.69 6.76
C ASP A 17 15.09 -2.04 5.96
N ARG A 18 14.62 -1.15 5.09
CA ARG A 18 13.47 -1.40 4.21
C ARG A 18 13.91 -1.59 2.75
N PRO A 19 13.21 -2.46 1.99
CA PRO A 19 13.35 -2.49 0.53
C PRO A 19 13.07 -1.12 -0.06
N ASP A 20 13.91 -0.69 -1.01
CA ASP A 20 13.70 0.54 -1.77
C ASP A 20 12.67 0.31 -2.89
N ALA A 21 12.02 1.37 -3.33
CA ALA A 21 11.08 1.30 -4.44
C ALA A 21 11.83 0.88 -5.72
N PRO A 22 11.50 -0.26 -6.34
CA PRO A 22 12.16 -0.68 -7.56
C PRO A 22 11.78 0.24 -8.74
N GLU A 23 12.66 0.34 -9.73
CA GLU A 23 12.35 1.06 -10.96
C GLU A 23 11.15 0.43 -11.70
N ASP A 24 10.32 1.26 -12.33
CA ASP A 24 9.17 0.77 -13.11
C ASP A 24 9.63 -0.22 -14.19
N GLY A 25 8.93 -1.35 -14.29
CA GLY A 25 9.29 -2.47 -15.15
C GLY A 25 10.24 -3.50 -14.52
N ASP A 26 10.68 -3.33 -13.27
CA ASP A 26 11.44 -4.36 -12.56
C ASP A 26 10.64 -5.68 -12.53
N PRO A 27 11.21 -6.80 -13.06
CA PRO A 27 10.49 -8.06 -13.14
C PRO A 27 10.10 -8.62 -11.76
N ARG A 28 10.78 -8.20 -10.70
CA ARG A 28 10.55 -8.61 -9.30
C ARG A 28 9.39 -7.87 -8.66
N ALA A 29 8.78 -6.90 -9.33
CA ALA A 29 7.64 -6.14 -8.80
C ALA A 29 6.42 -6.14 -9.75
N GLU A 30 5.24 -5.85 -9.18
CA GLU A 30 4.05 -5.42 -9.91
C GLU A 30 3.70 -4.00 -9.47
N PHE A 31 3.54 -3.11 -10.43
CA PHE A 31 3.22 -1.70 -10.19
C PHE A 31 1.76 -1.45 -10.52
N TYR A 32 1.10 -0.62 -9.72
CA TYR A 32 -0.21 -0.09 -10.05
C TYR A 32 -0.25 1.40 -9.67
N ASP A 33 -0.55 2.25 -10.64
CA ASP A 33 -0.68 3.69 -10.44
C ASP A 33 -2.16 4.11 -10.41
N PHE A 34 -2.47 4.98 -9.45
CA PHE A 34 -3.75 5.64 -9.31
C PHE A 34 -3.58 7.15 -9.48
N ASP A 35 -4.27 7.69 -10.49
CA ASP A 35 -4.52 9.12 -10.62
C ASP A 35 -5.70 9.52 -9.71
N ILE A 36 -5.37 9.95 -8.48
CA ILE A 36 -6.37 10.38 -7.50
C ILE A 36 -6.52 11.90 -7.59
N ASN A 37 -7.70 12.34 -8.02
CA ASN A 37 -8.02 13.77 -8.07
C ASN A 37 -7.83 14.41 -6.68
N ARG A 38 -7.20 15.58 -6.67
CA ARG A 38 -6.89 16.39 -5.49
C ARG A 38 -8.09 16.66 -4.58
N GLU A 39 -9.31 16.70 -5.13
CA GLU A 39 -10.53 16.85 -4.33
C GLU A 39 -10.75 15.72 -3.31
N TYR A 40 -10.20 14.53 -3.55
CA TYR A 40 -10.31 13.37 -2.66
C TYR A 40 -9.16 13.25 -1.65
N TRP A 41 -8.14 14.12 -1.69
CA TRP A 41 -6.95 13.97 -0.84
C TRP A 41 -7.28 14.06 0.65
N ASN A 42 -8.11 15.02 1.07
CA ASN A 42 -8.53 15.11 2.48
C ASN A 42 -9.33 13.87 2.92
N ILE A 43 -10.10 13.27 2.01
CA ILE A 43 -10.85 12.03 2.31
C ILE A 43 -9.88 10.88 2.43
N LEU A 44 -8.91 10.75 1.52
CA LEU A 44 -7.88 9.72 1.56
C LEU A 44 -7.01 9.81 2.82
N GLU A 45 -6.64 11.03 3.21
CA GLU A 45 -5.87 11.28 4.44
C GLU A 45 -6.63 10.80 5.68
N THR A 46 -7.89 11.22 5.81
CA THR A 46 -8.71 10.93 7.01
C THR A 46 -9.25 9.49 7.05
N ASP A 47 -9.58 8.92 5.89
CA ASP A 47 -10.21 7.61 5.78
C ASP A 47 -9.19 6.47 5.68
N PHE A 48 -8.00 6.74 5.14
CA PHE A 48 -6.99 5.73 4.88
C PHE A 48 -5.65 6.04 5.55
N ILE A 49 -4.98 7.14 5.22
CA ILE A 49 -3.59 7.40 5.64
C ILE A 49 -3.47 7.40 7.16
N ASN A 50 -4.25 8.24 7.84
CA ASN A 50 -4.18 8.37 9.30
C ASN A 50 -4.52 7.05 10.02
N PRO A 51 -5.64 6.36 9.72
CA PRO A 51 -5.94 5.06 10.32
C PRO A 51 -4.88 3.99 10.05
N VAL A 52 -4.28 3.98 8.85
CA VAL A 52 -3.26 3.00 8.47
C VAL A 52 -1.94 3.26 9.20
N ASN A 53 -1.53 4.54 9.32
CA ASN A 53 -0.38 4.93 10.13
C ASN A 53 -0.52 4.48 11.58
N ASP A 54 -1.67 4.74 12.21
CA ASP A 54 -1.94 4.28 13.58
C ASP A 54 -1.90 2.75 13.71
N LEU A 55 -2.43 2.03 12.71
CA LEU A 55 -2.53 0.56 12.72
C LEU A 55 -1.17 -0.13 12.49
N CYS A 56 -0.42 0.37 11.51
CA CYS A 56 0.80 -0.26 11.00
C CYS A 56 2.07 0.33 11.60
N GLY A 57 1.97 1.46 12.32
CA GLY A 57 3.13 2.25 12.73
C GLY A 57 3.89 2.84 11.54
N SER A 58 3.20 3.04 10.41
CA SER A 58 3.76 3.61 9.18
C SER A 58 3.83 5.13 9.27
N LEU A 59 4.60 5.72 8.35
CA LEU A 59 4.75 7.16 8.18
C LEU A 59 4.28 7.61 6.79
N LEU A 60 3.18 7.02 6.30
CA LEU A 60 2.59 7.48 5.04
C LEU A 60 2.20 8.94 5.16
N ASP A 61 2.64 9.74 4.20
CA ASP A 61 2.23 11.12 4.01
C ASP A 61 2.21 11.41 2.49
N PHE A 62 1.62 12.53 2.11
CA PHE A 62 1.76 13.01 0.74
C PHE A 62 3.25 13.28 0.45
N ASP A 63 3.70 12.90 -0.74
CA ASP A 63 5.10 12.97 -1.19
C ASP A 63 6.07 11.96 -0.53
N GLU A 64 5.58 11.04 0.30
CA GLU A 64 6.37 9.99 0.95
C GLU A 64 5.94 8.57 0.52
N ASP A 65 6.82 7.60 0.77
CA ASP A 65 6.55 6.18 0.60
C ASP A 65 6.78 5.41 1.89
N ASP A 66 6.05 4.31 2.08
CA ASP A 66 6.35 3.36 3.15
C ASP A 66 6.23 1.90 2.69
N PHE A 67 7.08 1.06 3.25
CA PHE A 67 7.09 -0.38 3.02
C PHE A 67 6.28 -1.11 4.09
N PHE A 68 5.32 -1.91 3.63
CA PHE A 68 4.47 -2.75 4.44
C PHE A 68 4.92 -4.20 4.30
N CYS A 69 5.63 -4.71 5.30
CA CYS A 69 6.02 -6.12 5.39
C CYS A 69 4.82 -7.04 5.62
N VAL A 70 5.04 -8.36 5.60
CA VAL A 70 4.00 -9.39 5.82
C VAL A 70 3.10 -9.08 7.03
N GLU A 71 3.67 -8.72 8.18
CA GLU A 71 2.87 -8.45 9.39
C GLU A 71 1.94 -7.25 9.20
N GLN A 72 2.41 -6.20 8.52
CA GLN A 72 1.61 -5.03 8.21
C GLN A 72 0.58 -5.32 7.11
N CYS A 73 0.91 -6.15 6.11
CA CYS A 73 -0.05 -6.64 5.11
C CYS A 73 -1.21 -7.41 5.74
N VAL A 74 -0.97 -8.23 6.77
CA VAL A 74 -2.04 -8.93 7.52
C VAL A 74 -2.97 -7.94 8.21
N LYS A 75 -2.41 -6.88 8.81
CA LYS A 75 -3.19 -5.81 9.43
C LYS A 75 -3.99 -5.04 8.39
N LEU A 76 -3.36 -4.62 7.28
CA LEU A 76 -3.99 -3.93 6.16
C LEU A 76 -5.16 -4.75 5.60
N LYS A 77 -4.94 -6.03 5.29
CA LYS A 77 -6.00 -6.94 4.80
C LYS A 77 -7.22 -6.91 5.72
N THR A 78 -6.99 -7.14 7.02
CA THR A 78 -8.07 -7.17 8.02
C THR A 78 -8.78 -5.83 8.14
N TRP A 79 -8.04 -4.73 8.07
CA TRP A 79 -8.60 -3.39 8.15
C TRP A 79 -9.44 -3.06 6.92
N ILE A 80 -8.94 -3.32 5.70
CA ILE A 80 -9.65 -3.04 4.45
C ILE A 80 -10.93 -3.90 4.36
N GLU A 81 -10.86 -5.18 4.72
CA GLU A 81 -12.03 -6.06 4.75
C GLU A 81 -13.15 -5.53 5.67
N LYS A 82 -12.78 -4.94 6.83
CA LYS A 82 -13.73 -4.26 7.71
C LYS A 82 -14.19 -2.93 7.14
N ARG A 83 -13.29 -2.16 6.51
CA ARG A 83 -13.60 -0.86 5.91
C ARG A 83 -14.69 -0.99 4.84
N PHE A 84 -14.67 -2.06 4.05
CA PHE A 84 -15.70 -2.35 3.05
C PHE A 84 -17.09 -2.67 3.61
N GLN A 85 -17.22 -2.90 4.92
CA GLN A 85 -18.53 -3.07 5.57
C GLN A 85 -19.20 -1.71 5.89
N GLN A 86 -18.49 -0.61 5.65
CA GLN A 86 -18.95 0.76 5.90
C GLN A 86 -19.00 1.53 4.57
N GLU A 87 -19.78 2.62 4.54
CA GLU A 87 -19.83 3.49 3.37
C GLU A 87 -18.43 4.04 3.06
N THR A 88 -17.99 3.91 1.81
CA THR A 88 -16.66 4.30 1.35
C THR A 88 -16.83 5.27 0.18
N CYS A 89 -15.94 6.27 0.06
CA CYS A 89 -15.92 7.13 -1.11
C CYS A 89 -15.76 6.28 -2.39
N PRO A 90 -16.71 6.31 -3.35
CA PRO A 90 -16.65 5.46 -4.53
C PRO A 90 -15.38 5.66 -5.37
N ALA A 91 -14.83 6.87 -5.38
CA ALA A 91 -13.60 7.20 -6.10
C ALA A 91 -12.36 6.52 -5.49
N LEU A 92 -12.36 6.25 -4.18
CA LEU A 92 -11.24 5.61 -3.48
C LEU A 92 -11.38 4.09 -3.37
N LYS A 93 -12.57 3.54 -3.64
CA LYS A 93 -12.82 2.11 -3.56
C LYS A 93 -11.82 1.27 -4.40
N PRO A 94 -11.49 1.62 -5.65
CA PRO A 94 -10.51 0.88 -6.44
C PRO A 94 -9.11 0.84 -5.81
N VAL A 95 -8.72 1.91 -5.10
CA VAL A 95 -7.45 1.99 -4.35
C VAL A 95 -7.44 0.90 -3.29
N TYR A 96 -8.49 0.82 -2.48
CA TYR A 96 -8.57 -0.14 -1.38
C TYR A 96 -8.63 -1.59 -1.90
N GLU A 97 -9.34 -1.82 -3.01
CA GLU A 97 -9.42 -3.14 -3.64
C GLU A 97 -8.04 -3.61 -4.11
N LYS A 98 -7.24 -2.71 -4.69
CA LYS A 98 -5.89 -3.03 -5.15
C LYS A 98 -4.90 -3.25 -4.01
N ILE A 99 -4.93 -2.41 -2.97
CA ILE A 99 -4.10 -2.62 -1.78
C ILE A 99 -4.45 -3.95 -1.13
N LEU A 100 -5.74 -4.30 -1.02
CA LEU A 100 -6.17 -5.59 -0.48
C LEU A 100 -5.64 -6.75 -1.32
N GLU A 101 -5.77 -6.67 -2.65
CA GLU A 101 -5.22 -7.68 -3.57
C GLU A 101 -3.71 -7.87 -3.37
N TYR A 102 -2.95 -6.78 -3.35
CA TYR A 102 -1.50 -6.84 -3.24
C TYR A 102 -1.05 -7.25 -1.83
N ALA A 103 -1.75 -6.83 -0.78
CA ALA A 103 -1.50 -7.30 0.58
C ALA A 103 -1.70 -8.82 0.69
N ILE A 104 -2.77 -9.38 0.10
CA ILE A 104 -2.99 -10.84 0.06
C ILE A 104 -1.85 -11.54 -0.67
N LYS A 105 -1.49 -11.08 -1.87
CA LYS A 105 -0.36 -11.65 -2.63
C LYS A 105 0.95 -11.58 -1.86
N ALA A 106 1.25 -10.44 -1.22
CA ALA A 106 2.47 -10.25 -0.44
C ALA A 106 2.55 -11.20 0.76
N ILE A 107 1.41 -11.46 1.42
CA ILE A 107 1.33 -12.46 2.50
C ILE A 107 1.66 -13.86 1.96
N ASP A 108 1.07 -14.25 0.83
CA ASP A 108 1.28 -15.56 0.23
C ASP A 108 2.74 -15.76 -0.24
N LEU A 109 3.37 -14.68 -0.71
CA LEU A 109 4.76 -14.68 -1.19
C LEU A 109 5.79 -14.52 -0.06
N GLY A 110 5.38 -14.10 1.15
CA GLY A 110 6.27 -13.78 2.24
C GLY A 110 7.12 -12.52 2.00
N THR A 111 6.56 -11.53 1.29
CA THR A 111 7.25 -10.30 0.89
C THR A 111 6.65 -9.05 1.56
N GLY A 112 6.14 -8.10 0.77
CA GLY A 112 5.54 -6.85 1.19
C GLY A 112 5.10 -6.00 0.02
N ILE A 113 4.56 -4.82 0.34
CA ILE A 113 4.15 -3.81 -0.64
C ILE A 113 4.76 -2.45 -0.28
N ILE A 114 4.96 -1.58 -1.27
CA ILE A 114 5.16 -0.14 -1.04
C ILE A 114 3.87 0.59 -1.41
N ILE A 115 3.52 1.57 -0.60
CA ILE A 115 2.52 2.59 -0.93
C ILE A 115 3.24 3.93 -1.01
N GLN A 116 3.08 4.63 -2.12
CA GLN A 116 3.70 5.93 -2.39
C GLN A 116 2.63 6.89 -2.93
N PHE A 117 2.63 8.14 -2.46
CA PHE A 117 1.63 9.13 -2.89
C PHE A 117 2.06 9.95 -4.11
#